data_AF-A0A4D4JMV7-F1
#
_entry.id   AF-A0A4D4JMV7-F1
#
_cell.length_a   1.000
_cell.length_b   1.000
_cell.length_c   1.000
_cell.angle_alpha   90.00
_cell.angle_beta   90.00
_cell.angle_gamma   90.00
#
_symmetry.space_group_name_H-M   'P 1'
#
loop_
_entity.id
_entity.type
_entity.pdbx_description
1 polymer ?
#
loop_
_entity_poly.entity_id
_entity_poly.type
_entity_poly.pdbx_seq_one_letter_code
_entity_poly.pdbx_strand_id
1 'polypeptide(L)'
;MSQSAQPGKQPQATDELTHPEKLRLQIMRVQIKLRSLGLYEGSIDGVMNDGLREALKHFQELKGFPKTGTMTTPTLNALGIPAVQ
;
A
#
# COMPACT_ATOMS: atom_id res chain seq x y z
N MET A 1 18.96 -35.20 -18.15
CA MET A 1 17.95 -35.30 -17.07
C MET A 1 17.99 -34.01 -16.28
N SER A 2 16.89 -33.28 -16.33
CA SER A 2 16.39 -32.23 -15.42
C SER A 2 17.39 -31.26 -14.77
N GLN A 3 17.70 -30.18 -15.48
CA GLN A 3 18.21 -28.95 -14.87
C GLN A 3 16.99 -28.14 -14.39
N SER A 4 16.64 -28.27 -13.11
CA SER A 4 15.56 -27.52 -12.48
C SER A 4 15.97 -26.06 -12.38
N ALA A 5 15.41 -25.25 -13.28
CA ALA A 5 15.61 -23.81 -13.35
C ALA A 5 15.03 -23.12 -12.11
N GLN A 6 15.89 -22.48 -11.34
CA GLN A 6 15.55 -21.29 -10.58
C GLN A 6 16.64 -20.25 -10.82
N PRO A 7 16.49 -19.34 -11.80
CA PRO A 7 17.37 -18.18 -11.85
C PRO A 7 16.90 -17.19 -10.80
N GLY A 8 17.75 -16.97 -9.79
CA GLY A 8 17.65 -15.82 -8.90
C GLY A 8 17.65 -14.52 -9.71
N LYS A 9 16.84 -13.54 -9.27
CA LYS A 9 16.87 -12.17 -9.77
C LYS A 9 16.68 -11.18 -8.61
N GLN A 10 17.77 -10.83 -7.96
CA GLN A 10 17.97 -9.49 -7.38
C GLN A 10 19.25 -8.93 -8.03
N PRO A 11 19.46 -7.61 -8.21
CA PRO A 11 18.55 -6.46 -8.30
C PRO A 11 18.84 -5.63 -9.58
N GLN A 12 17.85 -5.00 -10.21
CA GLN A 12 18.10 -4.02 -11.28
C GLN A 12 18.14 -2.62 -10.67
N ALA A 13 19.34 -2.16 -10.35
CA ALA A 13 19.63 -0.76 -10.05
C ALA A 13 19.75 0.01 -11.37
N THR A 14 18.66 0.66 -11.78
CA THR A 14 18.62 1.75 -12.79
C THR A 14 17.42 2.62 -12.47
N ASP A 15 17.59 3.59 -11.56
CA ASP A 15 16.72 4.75 -11.23
C ASP A 15 15.19 4.57 -11.06
N GLU A 16 14.65 3.38 -11.27
CA GLU A 16 13.23 3.07 -11.26
C GLU A 16 12.96 2.01 -10.20
N LEU A 17 12.29 2.42 -9.13
CA LEU A 17 11.71 1.50 -8.15
C LEU A 17 10.90 0.41 -8.87
N THR A 18 11.09 -0.85 -8.50
CA THR A 18 10.30 -1.94 -9.09
C THR A 18 8.82 -1.80 -8.71
N HIS A 19 7.90 -2.30 -9.55
CA HIS A 19 6.45 -2.26 -9.25
C HIS A 19 6.08 -2.75 -7.83
N PRO A 20 6.60 -3.89 -7.32
CA PRO A 20 6.31 -4.32 -5.94
C PRO A 20 6.88 -3.36 -4.88
N GLU A 21 8.04 -2.74 -5.13
CA GLU A 21 8.59 -1.73 -4.21
C GLU A 21 7.77 -0.44 -4.21
N LYS A 22 7.34 0.03 -5.39
CA LYS A 22 6.43 1.17 -5.52
C LYS A 22 5.15 0.93 -4.73
N LEU A 23 4.54 -0.27 -4.87
CA LEU A 23 3.35 -0.65 -4.11
C LEU A 23 3.61 -0.66 -2.61
N ARG A 24 4.73 -1.24 -2.16
CA ARG A 24 5.10 -1.25 -0.74
C ARG A 24 5.21 0.18 -0.19
N LEU A 25 5.92 1.06 -0.89
CA LEU A 25 6.05 2.47 -0.51
C LEU A 25 4.71 3.20 -0.49
N GLN A 26 3.81 2.87 -1.42
CA GLN A 26 2.45 3.39 -1.43
C GLN A 26 1.67 2.97 -0.18
N ILE A 27 1.73 1.69 0.20
CA ILE A 27 1.10 1.18 1.42
C ILE A 27 1.69 1.89 2.65
N MET A 28 3.01 2.09 2.72
CA MET A 28 3.65 2.84 3.81
C MET A 28 3.11 4.27 3.91
N ARG A 29 2.97 4.97 2.78
CA ARG A 29 2.40 6.33 2.75
C ARG A 29 0.97 6.34 3.28
N VAL A 30 0.16 5.34 2.93
CA VAL A 30 -1.21 5.21 3.44
C VAL A 30 -1.19 4.97 4.95
N GLN A 31 -0.37 4.05 5.44
CA GLN A 31 -0.21 3.78 6.87
C GLN A 31 0.19 5.04 7.65
N ILE A 32 1.18 5.80 7.15
CA ILE A 32 1.61 7.08 7.75
C ILE A 32 0.44 8.06 7.80
N LYS A 33 -0.29 8.21 6.69
CA LYS A 33 -1.38 9.19 6.60
C LYS A 33 -2.54 8.82 7.52
N LEU A 34 -2.96 7.56 7.53
CA LEU A 34 -4.02 7.08 8.41
C LEU A 34 -3.62 7.16 9.89
N ARG A 35 -2.34 6.91 10.21
CA ARG A 35 -1.82 7.09 11.57
C ARG A 35 -1.81 8.55 11.99
N SER A 36 -1.43 9.46 11.09
CA SER A 36 -1.51 10.90 11.32
C SER A 36 -2.95 11.40 11.53
N LEU A 37 -3.95 10.67 11.02
CA LEU A 37 -5.37 10.96 11.24
C LEU A 37 -5.92 10.28 12.51
N GLY A 38 -5.10 9.50 13.24
CA GLY A 38 -5.54 8.71 14.39
C GLY A 38 -6.41 7.50 14.02
N LEU A 39 -6.44 7.09 12.75
CA LEU A 39 -7.23 5.97 12.25
C LEU A 39 -6.46 4.65 12.19
N TYR A 40 -5.13 4.71 12.28
CA TYR A 40 -4.25 3.53 12.22
C TYR A 40 -3.20 3.56 13.33
N GLU A 41 -3.15 2.51 14.13
CA GLU A 41 -2.20 2.38 15.25
C GLU A 41 -1.14 1.29 15.00
N GLY A 42 -1.20 0.60 13.87
CA GLY A 42 -0.27 -0.46 13.51
C GLY A 42 1.09 0.05 12.98
N SER A 43 1.96 -0.91 12.69
CA SER A 43 3.30 -0.66 12.18
C SER A 43 3.31 -0.24 10.70
N ILE A 44 4.24 0.66 10.34
CA ILE A 44 4.39 1.20 8.98
C ILE A 44 5.41 0.35 8.21
N ASP A 45 5.02 -0.87 7.85
CA ASP A 45 5.90 -1.83 7.16
C ASP A 45 5.68 -1.91 5.64
N GLY A 46 4.63 -1.24 5.14
CA GLY A 46 4.20 -1.34 3.75
C GLY A 46 3.45 -2.63 3.44
N VAL A 47 2.78 -3.18 4.45
CA VAL A 47 2.01 -4.43 4.36
C VAL A 47 0.53 -4.14 4.54
N MET A 48 -0.28 -4.70 3.65
CA MET A 48 -1.75 -4.63 3.73
C MET A 48 -2.27 -5.59 4.80
N ASN A 49 -2.20 -5.19 6.07
CA ASN A 49 -2.71 -5.95 7.21
C ASN A 49 -4.18 -5.62 7.51
N ASP A 50 -4.84 -6.45 8.34
CA ASP A 50 -6.24 -6.23 8.69
C ASP A 50 -6.47 -4.91 9.44
N GLY A 51 -5.55 -4.49 10.30
CA GLY A 51 -5.62 -3.16 10.92
C GLY A 51 -5.64 -2.02 9.91
N LEU A 52 -4.88 -2.14 8.81
CA LEU A 52 -4.86 -1.15 7.75
C LEU A 52 -6.16 -1.16 6.95
N ARG A 53 -6.73 -2.35 6.71
CA ARG A 53 -8.04 -2.50 6.05
C ARG A 53 -9.14 -1.83 6.87
N GLU A 54 -9.17 -2.05 8.18
CA GLU A 54 -10.14 -1.40 9.07
C GLU A 54 -9.94 0.12 9.07
N ALA A 55 -8.71 0.61 9.20
CA ALA A 55 -8.40 2.03 9.12
C ALA A 55 -8.87 2.66 7.78
N LEU A 56 -8.71 1.93 6.67
CA LEU A 56 -9.21 2.34 5.36
C LEU A 56 -10.74 2.38 5.33
N LYS A 57 -11.44 1.40 5.90
CA LYS A 57 -12.91 1.41 5.99
C LYS A 57 -13.41 2.61 6.78
N HIS A 58 -12.78 2.92 7.91
CA HIS A 58 -13.11 4.10 8.72
C HIS A 58 -12.85 5.39 7.96
N PHE A 59 -11.70 5.51 7.29
CA PHE A 59 -11.42 6.68 6.46
C PHE A 59 -12.43 6.85 5.32
N GLN A 60 -12.77 5.75 4.65
CA GLN A 60 -13.78 5.73 3.58
C GLN A 60 -15.14 6.16 4.12
N GLU A 61 -15.56 5.65 5.28
CA GLU A 61 -16.78 6.09 5.96
C GLU A 61 -16.79 7.60 6.22
N LEU A 62 -15.71 8.13 6.80
CA LEU A 62 -15.57 9.56 7.10
C LEU A 62 -15.60 10.44 5.84
N LYS A 63 -15.19 9.91 4.69
CA LYS A 63 -15.23 10.59 3.39
C LYS A 63 -16.52 10.33 2.61
N GLY A 64 -17.45 9.51 3.13
CA GLY A 64 -18.67 9.12 2.41
C GLY A 64 -18.44 8.17 1.24
N PHE A 65 -17.32 7.44 1.24
CA PHE A 65 -16.99 6.42 0.25
C PHE A 65 -17.48 5.03 0.69
N PRO A 66 -17.64 4.08 -0.27
CA PRO A 66 -17.88 2.69 0.07
C PRO A 66 -16.73 2.13 0.93
N LYS A 67 -17.07 1.50 2.06
CA LYS A 67 -16.12 0.90 3.00
C LYS A 67 -15.50 -0.40 2.46
N THR A 68 -14.79 -0.32 1.35
CA THR A 68 -14.13 -1.47 0.73
C THR A 68 -12.94 -1.98 1.56
N GLY A 69 -12.33 -1.12 2.38
CA GLY A 69 -11.10 -1.44 3.11
C GLY A 69 -9.90 -1.63 2.19
N THR A 70 -9.98 -1.12 0.96
CA THR A 70 -8.92 -1.23 -0.05
C THR A 70 -8.44 0.15 -0.48
N MET A 71 -7.21 0.20 -1.00
CA MET A 71 -6.57 1.40 -1.53
C MET A 71 -7.15 1.76 -2.91
N THR A 72 -8.44 2.03 -2.97
CA THR A 72 -9.10 2.46 -4.21
C THR A 72 -8.59 3.85 -4.64
N THR A 73 -8.65 4.13 -5.94
CA THR A 73 -8.28 5.43 -6.51
C THR A 73 -8.87 6.65 -5.76
N PRO A 74 -10.19 6.72 -5.44
CA PRO A 74 -10.74 7.84 -4.67
C PRO A 74 -10.17 7.91 -3.25
N THR A 75 -9.89 6.77 -2.62
CA THR A 75 -9.29 6.72 -1.28
C THR A 75 -7.87 7.27 -1.29
N LEU A 76 -7.05 6.85 -2.25
CA LEU A 76 -5.67 7.31 -2.42
C LEU A 76 -5.61 8.80 -2.76
N ASN A 77 -6.47 9.27 -3.67
CA ASN A 77 -6.59 10.69 -4.00
C ASN A 77 -6.97 11.53 -2.77
N ALA A 78 -7.94 11.08 -1.96
CA ALA A 78 -8.34 11.77 -0.74
C ALA A 78 -7.25 11.79 0.34
N LEU A 79 -6.32 10.83 0.32
CA LEU A 79 -5.13 10.81 1.17
C LEU A 79 -3.96 11.63 0.60
N GLY A 80 -4.06 12.11 -0.65
CA GLY A 80 -3.00 12.82 -1.37
C GLY A 80 -1.87 11.89 -1.82
N ILE A 81 -2.17 10.61 -2.07
CA ILE A 81 -1.19 9.58 -2.41
C ILE A 81 -1.39 9.17 -3.88
N PRO A 82 -0.36 9.25 -4.72
CA PRO A 82 -0.48 8.83 -6.11
C PRO A 82 -0.72 7.31 -6.22
N ALA A 83 -1.61 6.92 -7.12
CA ALA A 83 -1.76 5.53 -7.54
C ALA A 83 -0.47 5.05 -8.22
N VAL A 84 0.09 3.93 -7.76
CA VAL A 84 1.11 3.21 -8.51
C VAL A 84 0.39 2.56 -9.68
N GLN A 85 0.77 2.97 -10.89
CA GLN A 85 0.29 2.42 -12.16
C GLN A 85 1.21 1.29 -12.61
#